data_AF-A0A6L3SS01-F1
#
_entry.id   AF-A0A6L3SS01-F1
#
_cell.length_a   1.000
_cell.length_b   1.000
_cell.length_c   1.000
_cell.angle_alpha   90.00
_cell.angle_beta   90.00
_cell.angle_gamma   90.00
#
_symmetry.space_group_name_H-M   'P 1'
#
loop_
_entity.id
_entity.type
_entity.pdbx_description
1 polymer ?
#
loop_
_entity_poly.entity_id
_entity_poly.type
_entity_poly.pdbx_seq_one_letter_code
_entity_poly.pdbx_strand_id
1 'polypeptide(L)' 'MNETAFNVATQYVTEAEQRRAQQISLIAKLTGEAQAHARQVLTEIERTLAIARTHHAHFLSFADEP' A
#
# COMPACT_ATOMS: atom_id res chain seq x y z
N MET A 1 6.85 -20.93 -12.33
CA MET A 1 6.07 -20.68 -11.09
C MET A 1 6.21 -19.25 -10.54
N ASN A 2 7.10 -18.40 -11.08
CA ASN A 2 7.35 -17.05 -10.53
C ASN A 2 6.38 -15.95 -11.01
N GLU A 3 5.92 -16.00 -12.27
CA GLU A 3 5.03 -14.96 -12.84
C GLU A 3 3.69 -14.86 -12.11
N THR A 4 3.08 -15.98 -11.74
CA THR A 4 1.78 -15.97 -11.04
C THR A 4 1.89 -15.35 -9.66
N ALA A 5 2.93 -15.68 -8.89
CA ALA A 5 3.16 -15.09 -7.57
C ALA A 5 3.48 -13.59 -7.68
N PHE A 6 4.23 -13.20 -8.70
CA PHE A 6 4.57 -11.81 -8.98
C PHE A 6 3.35 -10.96 -9.37
N ASN A 7 2.51 -11.46 -10.27
CA ASN A 7 1.28 -10.78 -10.69
C ASN A 7 0.31 -10.61 -9.51
N VAL A 8 0.21 -11.64 -8.67
CA VAL A 8 -0.58 -11.59 -7.43
C VAL A 8 -0.03 -10.54 -6.45
N ALA A 9 1.29 -10.49 -6.24
CA ALA A 9 1.91 -9.47 -5.38
C ALA A 9 1.68 -8.04 -5.92
N THR A 10 1.80 -7.85 -7.24
CA THR A 10 1.53 -6.58 -7.92
C THR A 10 0.07 -6.13 -7.72
N GLN A 11 -0.86 -7.07 -7.89
CA GLN A 11 -2.28 -6.81 -7.66
C GLN A 11 -2.54 -6.40 -6.21
N TYR A 12 -1.96 -7.11 -5.23
CA TYR A 12 -2.13 -6.78 -3.82
C TYR A 12 -1.59 -5.40 -3.47
N VAL A 13 -0.42 -5.02 -3.99
CA VAL A 13 0.12 -3.66 -3.80
C VAL A 13 -0.87 -2.64 -4.35
N THR A 14 -1.31 -2.81 -5.60
CA THR A 14 -2.26 -1.90 -6.27
C THR A 14 -3.56 -1.75 -5.49
N GLU A 15 -4.16 -2.86 -5.05
CA GLU A 15 -5.39 -2.85 -4.26
C GLU A 15 -5.19 -2.13 -2.91
N ALA A 16 -4.05 -2.34 -2.25
CA ALA A 16 -3.73 -1.66 -1.00
C ALA A 16 -3.59 -0.15 -1.18
N GLU A 17 -3.02 0.32 -2.30
CA GLU A 17 -2.96 1.76 -2.61
C GLU A 17 -4.34 2.38 -2.79
N GLN A 18 -5.22 1.68 -3.51
CA GLN A 18 -6.59 2.14 -3.74
C GLN A 18 -7.37 2.21 -2.43
N ARG A 19 -7.27 1.18 -1.58
CA ARG A 19 -7.89 1.17 -0.25
C ARG A 19 -7.35 2.30 0.63
N ARG A 20 -6.04 2.58 0.59
CA ARG A 20 -5.45 3.72 1.30
C ARG A 20 -6.08 5.05 0.85
N ALA A 21 -6.22 5.27 -0.46
CA ALA A 21 -6.82 6.51 -0.98
C ALA A 21 -8.28 6.68 -0.51
N GLN A 22 -9.04 5.59 -0.46
CA GLN A 22 -10.41 5.58 0.08
C GLN A 22 -10.43 5.88 1.59
N GLN A 23 -9.52 5.28 2.37
CA GLN A 23 -9.40 5.52 3.81
C GLN A 23 -9.07 6.98 4.13
N ILE A 24 -8.18 7.63 3.37
CA ILE A 24 -7.90 9.07 3.50
C ILE A 24 -9.20 9.88 3.37
N SER A 25 -10.01 9.56 2.36
CA SER A 25 -11.27 10.24 2.08
C SER A 25 -12.31 10.02 3.19
N LEU A 26 -12.32 8.85 3.83
CA LEU A 26 -13.20 8.54 4.95
C LEU A 26 -12.73 9.24 6.24
N ILE A 27 -11.43 9.22 6.52
CA ILE A 27 -10.82 9.87 7.68
C ILE A 27 -11.01 11.38 7.64
N ALA A 28 -10.99 11.99 6.45
CA ALA A 28 -11.26 13.42 6.29
C ALA A 28 -12.68 13.82 6.76
N LYS A 29 -13.62 12.86 6.83
CA LYS A 29 -14.99 13.08 7.32
C LYS A 29 -15.13 12.91 8.84
N LEU A 30 -14.12 12.35 9.51
CA LEU A 30 -14.08 12.21 10.97
C LEU A 30 -13.64 13.52 11.62
N THR A 31 -14.02 13.73 12.87
CA THR A 31 -13.62 14.88 13.69
C THR A 31 -13.11 14.43 15.06
N GLY A 32 -12.36 15.31 15.74
CA GLY A 32 -11.89 15.08 17.10
C GLY A 32 -10.96 13.88 17.24
N GLU A 33 -11.08 13.17 18.36
CA GLU A 33 -10.21 12.04 18.70
C GLU A 33 -10.30 10.89 17.69
N ALA A 34 -11.49 10.64 17.11
CA ALA A 34 -11.65 9.60 16.10
C ALA A 34 -10.81 9.88 14.85
N GLN A 35 -10.71 11.16 14.44
CA GLN A 35 -9.85 11.56 13.34
C GLN A 35 -8.37 11.37 13.68
N ALA A 36 -7.96 11.74 14.90
CA ALA A 36 -6.57 11.61 15.34
C ALA A 36 -6.12 10.14 15.37
N HIS A 37 -6.92 9.25 15.98
CA HIS A 37 -6.63 7.81 16.02
C HIS A 37 -6.61 7.21 14.62
N ALA A 38 -7.58 7.55 13.77
CA ALA A 38 -7.61 7.01 12.41
C ALA A 38 -6.42 7.48 11.56
N ARG A 39 -5.94 8.72 11.76
CA ARG A 39 -4.69 9.22 11.13
C ARG A 39 -3.44 8.48 11.61
N GLN A 40 -3.38 8.13 12.89
CA GLN A 40 -2.28 7.33 13.43
C GLN A 40 -2.23 5.96 12.76
N VAL A 41 -3.35 5.25 12.71
CA VAL A 41 -3.44 3.94 12.03
C VAL A 41 -3.10 4.06 10.54
N LEU A 42 -3.58 5.11 9.85
CA LEU A 42 -3.25 5.35 8.45
C LEU A 42 -1.74 5.51 8.23
N THR A 43 -1.03 6.14 9.17
CA THR A 43 0.43 6.32 9.09
C THR A 43 1.17 4.97 9.16
N GLU A 44 0.68 4.04 9.97
CA GLU A 44 1.24 2.68 10.06
C GLU A 44 1.00 1.87 8.76
N ILE A 45 -0.20 2.02 8.17
CA ILE A 45 -0.54 1.45 6.88
C ILE A 45 0.37 2.01 5.78
N GLU A 46 0.60 3.33 5.78
CA GLU A 46 1.48 4.01 4.84
C GLU A 46 2.91 3.51 4.89
N ARG A 47 3.45 3.31 6.10
CA ARG A 47 4.79 2.74 6.28
C ARG A 47 4.86 1.33 5.69
N THR A 48 3.87 0.49 5.95
CA THR A 48 3.82 -0.89 5.44
C THR A 48 3.74 -0.91 3.92
N LEU A 49 2.92 -0.04 3.34
CA LEU A 49 2.76 0.09 1.89
C LEU A 49 4.04 0.60 1.22
N ALA A 50 4.77 1.52 1.86
CA ALA A 50 6.07 1.99 1.35
C ALA A 50 7.09 0.84 1.26
N ILE A 51 7.15 -0.03 2.27
CA ILE A 51 8.03 -1.22 2.23
C ILE A 51 7.62 -2.17 1.10
N ALA A 52 6.31 -2.43 0.96
CA ALA A 52 5.79 -3.30 -0.10
C ALA A 52 6.11 -2.74 -1.51
N ARG A 53 5.99 -1.42 -1.70
CA ARG A 53 6.38 -0.73 -2.95
C ARG A 53 7.87 -0.86 -3.22
N THR A 54 8.72 -0.66 -2.23
CA THR A 54 10.17 -0.80 -2.39
C THR A 54 10.54 -2.22 -2.81
N HIS A 55 9.98 -3.24 -2.16
CA HIS A 55 10.21 -4.62 -2.58
C HIS A 55 9.69 -4.88 -3.99
N HIS A 56 8.49 -4.40 -4.33
CA HIS A 56 7.92 -4.56 -5.66
C HIS A 56 8.80 -3.91 -6.74
N ALA A 57 9.27 -2.69 -6.51
CA ALA A 57 10.18 -1.98 -7.41
C ALA A 57 11.53 -2.69 -7.56
N HIS A 58 12.10 -3.20 -6.48
CA HIS A 58 13.34 -4.00 -6.53
C HIS A 58 13.12 -5.27 -7.35
N PHE A 59 12.02 -5.99 -7.14
CA PHE A 59 11.71 -7.19 -7.91
C PHE A 59 11.50 -6.90 -9.41
N LEU A 60 10.85 -5.77 -9.75
CA LEU A 60 10.72 -5.32 -11.14
C LEU A 60 12.10 -5.06 -11.77
N SER A 61 13.01 -4.39 -11.08
CA SER A 61 14.35 -4.10 -11.63
C SER A 61 15.18 -5.36 -11.90
N PHE A 62 14.97 -6.45 -11.14
CA PHE A 62 15.64 -7.74 -11.40
C PHE A 62 14.94 -8.59 -12.47
N ALA A 63 13.67 -8.32 -12.78
CA ALA A 63 12.94 -9.02 -13.85
C ALA A 63 13.27 -8.46 -15.25
N ASP A 64 13.82 -7.24 -15.32
CA ASP A 64 14.22 -6.54 -16.55
C ASP A 64 15.72 -6.71 -16.91
N GLU A 65 16.51 -7.44 -16.11
CA GLU A 65 17.91 -7.77 -16.43
C GLU A 65 17.98 -9.05 -17.30
N PRO A 66 18.71 -9.03 -18.45
CA PRO A 66 18.76 -10.14 -19.41
C PRO A 66 19.51 -11.40 -18.94
#